data_AF-A0A8S3R9L1-F1
#
_entry.id   AF-A0A8S3R9L1-F1
#
_cell.length_a   1.000
_cell.length_b   1.000
_cell.length_c   1.000
_cell.angle_alpha   90.00
_cell.angle_beta   90.00
_cell.angle_gamma   90.00
#
_symmetry.space_group_name_H-M   'P 1'
#
loop_
_entity.id
_entity.type
_entity.pdbx_description
1 polymer ?
#
loop_
_entity_poly.entity_id
_entity_poly.type
_entity_poly.pdbx_seq_one_letter_code
_entity_poly.pdbx_strand_id
1 'polypeptide(L)'
;MWERVLSEQEIMPNSEALKFHWLRSSWVFQFWAQASENFLQLSPLSDFGWKVSNNLLECIWDTEGNFQKVEQTVQWYTKGCSCKTGCSSNRCKCRKSKSDSKDGFCGPGCKCTNCVNLPDKSDTLLDISLSDEISDVEIDDDHDDDNDDVDDPAEAHLFSDLDMFYLASEDL
;
A
#
# COMPACT_ATOMS: atom_id res chain seq x y z
N MET A 1 -2.86 -9.14 21.43
CA MET A 1 -1.49 -9.55 21.10
C MET A 1 -1.12 -8.73 19.87
N TRP A 2 -0.09 -7.86 19.93
CA TRP A 2 0.29 -7.07 18.76
C TRP A 2 0.84 -8.02 17.70
N GLU A 3 0.14 -8.17 16.58
CA GLU A 3 0.70 -8.85 15.42
C GLU A 3 1.90 -8.02 14.96
N ARG A 4 3.08 -8.63 14.96
CA ARG A 4 4.32 -7.92 14.69
C ARG A 4 4.54 -7.96 13.19
N VAL A 5 4.57 -6.80 12.57
CA VAL A 5 5.12 -6.63 11.24
C VAL A 5 6.64 -6.86 11.33
N LEU A 6 7.12 -7.91 10.70
CA LEU A 6 8.53 -8.32 10.68
C LEU A 6 9.24 -7.89 9.41
N SER A 7 8.51 -7.57 8.35
CA SER A 7 9.06 -7.14 7.08
C SER A 7 8.13 -6.15 6.36
N GLU A 8 8.68 -5.47 5.36
CA GLU A 8 7.92 -4.53 4.52
C GLU A 8 6.81 -5.23 3.73
N GLN A 9 6.99 -6.52 3.41
CA GLN A 9 6.02 -7.31 2.64
C GLN A 9 4.76 -7.67 3.45
N GLU A 10 4.83 -7.58 4.77
CA GLU A 10 3.68 -7.83 5.66
C GLU A 10 2.84 -6.57 5.87
N ILE A 11 3.28 -5.42 5.35
CA ILE A 11 2.53 -4.17 5.45
C ILE A 11 1.48 -4.11 4.36
N MET A 12 0.24 -3.83 4.77
CA MET A 12 -0.86 -3.59 3.85
C MET A 12 -0.58 -2.37 2.96
N PRO A 13 -0.95 -2.41 1.67
CA PRO A 13 -0.88 -1.25 0.80
C PRO A 13 -1.62 -0.06 1.43
N ASN A 14 -1.02 1.12 1.37
CA ASN A 14 -1.66 2.34 1.86
C ASN A 14 -2.59 2.95 0.79
N SER A 15 -3.24 4.06 1.14
CA SER A 15 -4.11 4.80 0.23
C SER A 15 -3.39 5.34 -1.02
N GLU A 16 -2.13 5.76 -0.90
CA GLU A 16 -1.34 6.28 -2.03
C GLU A 16 -0.98 5.18 -3.03
N ALA A 17 -0.58 3.99 -2.56
CA ALA A 17 -0.32 2.82 -3.37
C ALA A 17 -1.59 2.37 -4.11
N LEU A 18 -2.73 2.40 -3.42
CA LEU A 18 -4.04 2.14 -4.03
C LEU A 18 -4.38 3.19 -5.10
N LYS A 19 -4.16 4.47 -4.82
CA LYS A 19 -4.36 5.56 -5.79
C LYS A 19 -3.48 5.41 -7.02
N PHE A 20 -2.20 5.09 -6.85
CA PHE A 20 -1.31 4.84 -7.99
C PHE A 20 -1.72 3.61 -8.79
N HIS A 21 -2.20 2.54 -8.13
CA HIS A 21 -2.75 1.39 -8.82
C HIS A 21 -3.99 1.77 -9.64
N TRP A 22 -4.93 2.50 -9.05
CA TRP A 22 -6.11 3.02 -9.74
C TRP A 22 -5.75 3.87 -10.97
N LEU A 23 -4.80 4.78 -10.82
CA LEU A 23 -4.32 5.61 -11.92
C LEU A 23 -3.75 4.76 -13.08
N ARG A 24 -2.90 3.77 -12.79
CA ARG A 24 -2.38 2.87 -13.84
C ARG A 24 -3.51 2.14 -14.56
N SER A 25 -4.47 1.59 -13.81
CA SER A 25 -5.64 0.92 -14.40
C SER A 25 -6.46 1.86 -15.27
N SER A 26 -6.62 3.12 -14.85
CA SER A 26 -7.32 4.16 -15.61
C SER A 26 -6.62 4.46 -16.94
N TRP A 27 -5.29 4.52 -16.95
CA TRP A 27 -4.53 4.71 -18.19
C TRP A 27 -4.70 3.54 -19.15
N VAL A 28 -4.61 2.31 -18.64
CA VAL A 28 -4.80 1.09 -19.44
C VAL A 28 -6.21 1.07 -20.05
N PHE A 29 -7.22 1.45 -19.27
CA PHE A 29 -8.58 1.59 -19.78
C PHE A 29 -8.69 2.64 -20.89
N GLN A 30 -8.11 3.83 -20.70
CA GLN A 30 -8.12 4.89 -21.73
C GLN A 30 -7.39 4.48 -23.02
N PHE A 31 -6.33 3.69 -22.90
CA PHE A 31 -5.60 3.13 -24.04
C PHE A 31 -6.50 2.15 -24.81
N TRP A 32 -7.10 1.18 -24.13
CA TRP A 32 -7.92 0.15 -24.77
C TRP A 32 -9.26 0.67 -25.29
N ALA A 33 -9.81 1.73 -24.70
CA ALA A 33 -11.02 2.40 -25.20
C ALA A 33 -10.84 2.95 -26.63
N GLN A 34 -9.60 3.12 -27.09
CA GLN A 34 -9.26 3.63 -28.42
C GLN A 34 -8.77 2.51 -29.36
N ALA A 35 -8.95 1.23 -29.00
CA ALA A 35 -8.39 0.11 -29.77
C ALA A 35 -8.92 -0.02 -31.21
N SER A 36 -10.08 0.58 -31.50
CA SER A 36 -10.68 0.63 -32.85
C SER A 36 -10.17 1.80 -33.69
N GLU A 37 -9.43 2.75 -33.10
CA GLU A 37 -8.99 3.97 -33.76
C GLU A 37 -7.60 3.81 -34.39
N ASN A 38 -7.39 4.40 -35.57
CA ASN A 38 -6.09 4.39 -36.23
C ASN A 38 -5.08 5.38 -35.61
N PHE A 39 -5.56 6.30 -34.76
CA PHE A 39 -4.75 7.31 -34.11
C PHE A 39 -5.09 7.35 -32.62
N LEU A 40 -4.08 7.10 -31.78
CA LEU A 40 -4.22 7.10 -30.33
C LEU A 40 -3.87 8.47 -29.76
N GLN A 41 -4.77 9.03 -28.96
CA GLN A 41 -4.48 10.20 -28.15
C GLN A 41 -4.29 9.76 -26.69
N LEU A 42 -3.03 9.71 -26.26
CA LEU A 42 -2.67 9.23 -24.92
C LEU A 42 -2.19 10.37 -24.04
N SER A 43 -2.67 10.36 -22.79
CA SER A 43 -2.16 11.24 -21.75
C SER A 43 -0.76 10.80 -21.30
N PRO A 44 0.08 11.72 -20.80
CA PRO A 44 1.42 11.40 -20.33
C PRO A 44 1.42 10.31 -19.25
N LEU A 45 2.26 9.28 -19.41
CA LEU A 45 2.39 8.17 -18.46
C LEU A 45 2.75 8.64 -17.03
N SER A 46 3.48 9.75 -16.91
CA SER A 46 3.86 10.36 -15.63
C SER A 46 2.67 10.67 -14.74
N ASP A 47 1.53 10.98 -15.34
CA ASP A 47 0.33 11.42 -14.63
C ASP A 47 -0.47 10.22 -14.08
N PHE A 48 -0.11 9.01 -14.50
CA PHE A 48 -0.83 7.78 -14.18
C PHE A 48 0.00 6.79 -13.35
N GLY A 49 0.96 7.29 -12.55
CA GLY A 49 1.73 6.45 -11.63
C GLY A 49 2.79 5.59 -12.31
N TRP A 50 3.31 6.06 -13.45
CA TRP A 50 4.46 5.48 -14.14
C TRP A 50 5.64 6.45 -14.13
N LYS A 51 6.86 5.91 -14.19
CA LYS A 51 8.08 6.69 -14.44
C LYS A 51 8.86 6.05 -15.58
N VAL A 52 9.46 6.89 -16.42
CA VAL A 52 10.34 6.43 -17.51
C VAL A 52 11.78 6.71 -17.09
N SER A 53 12.57 5.65 -16.93
CA SER A 53 13.97 5.71 -16.52
C SER A 53 14.79 4.87 -17.48
N ASN A 54 15.82 5.44 -18.13
CA ASN A 54 16.70 4.69 -19.05
C ASN A 54 15.95 3.91 -20.15
N ASN A 55 14.91 4.51 -20.73
CA ASN A 55 13.99 3.87 -21.69
C ASN A 55 13.24 2.64 -21.15
N LEU A 56 13.19 2.46 -19.83
CA LEU A 56 12.37 1.47 -19.15
C LEU A 56 11.18 2.15 -18.49
N LEU A 57 10.01 1.53 -18.63
CA LEU A 57 8.81 1.94 -17.94
C LEU A 57 8.74 1.21 -16.58
N GLU A 58 8.69 1.98 -15.50
CA GLU A 58 8.64 1.45 -14.14
C GLU A 58 7.39 1.96 -13.42
N CYS A 59 6.77 1.10 -12.61
CA CYS A 59 5.65 1.49 -11.75
C CYS A 59 6.14 2.39 -10.61
N ILE A 60 5.40 3.46 -10.33
CA ILE A 60 5.48 4.17 -9.05
C ILE A 60 4.56 3.43 -8.08
N TRP A 61 5.14 2.59 -7.23
CA TRP A 61 4.36 1.79 -6.29
C TRP A 61 3.81 2.60 -5.12
N ASP A 62 4.58 3.60 -4.67
CA ASP A 62 4.21 4.48 -3.57
C ASP A 62 5.06 5.76 -3.61
N THR A 63 4.79 6.66 -2.69
CA THR A 63 5.58 7.86 -2.43
C THR A 63 6.85 7.53 -1.64
N GLU A 64 7.93 8.26 -1.90
CA GLU A 64 9.19 8.16 -1.14
C GLU A 64 8.98 8.35 0.36
N GLY A 65 8.12 9.31 0.74
CA GLY A 65 7.79 9.56 2.13
C GLY A 65 7.12 8.37 2.82
N ASN A 66 6.30 7.60 2.09
CA ASN A 66 5.71 6.40 2.66
C ASN A 66 6.72 5.25 2.80
N PHE A 67 7.59 5.05 1.81
CA PHE A 67 8.67 4.05 1.93
C PHE A 67 9.52 4.30 3.19
N GLN A 68 9.85 5.56 3.48
CA GLN A 68 10.56 5.92 4.70
C GLN A 68 9.77 5.63 5.97
N LYS A 69 8.45 5.89 5.98
CA LYS A 69 7.57 5.56 7.12
C LYS A 69 7.48 4.05 7.35
N VAL A 70 7.34 3.28 6.27
CA VAL A 70 7.33 1.82 6.27
C VAL A 70 8.64 1.30 6.85
N GLU A 71 9.78 1.77 6.34
CA GLU A 71 11.10 1.38 6.84
C GLU A 71 11.24 1.70 8.34
N GLN A 72 10.88 2.91 8.77
CA GLN A 72 10.91 3.30 10.18
C GLN A 72 10.02 2.42 11.05
N THR A 73 8.84 2.05 10.55
CA THR A 73 7.91 1.16 11.23
C THR A 73 8.52 -0.23 11.40
N VAL A 74 9.01 -0.84 10.32
CA VAL A 74 9.67 -2.15 10.37
C VAL A 74 10.86 -2.10 11.33
N GLN A 75 11.67 -1.06 11.28
CA GLN A 75 12.80 -0.87 12.20
C GLN A 75 12.33 -0.79 13.66
N TRP A 76 11.22 -0.09 13.95
CA TRP A 76 10.66 0.00 15.30
C TRP A 76 10.19 -1.35 15.87
N TYR A 77 9.66 -2.23 15.01
CA TYR A 77 9.19 -3.57 15.42
C TYR A 77 10.31 -4.62 15.47
N THR A 78 11.40 -4.45 14.70
CA THR A 78 12.45 -5.47 14.54
C THR A 78 13.75 -5.13 15.25
N LYS A 79 14.09 -3.85 15.37
CA LYS A 79 15.33 -3.37 16.01
C LYS A 79 15.06 -2.85 17.41
N GLY A 80 16.03 -3.03 18.29
CA GLY A 80 15.91 -2.58 19.67
C GLY A 80 17.09 -2.95 20.54
N CYS A 81 17.02 -2.57 21.81
CA CYS A 81 18.04 -2.90 22.80
C CYS A 81 17.77 -4.25 23.48
N SER A 82 18.81 -4.86 24.02
CA SER A 82 18.74 -6.12 24.79
C SER A 82 19.23 -5.92 26.23
N CYS A 83 18.94 -4.76 26.82
CA CYS A 83 19.45 -4.39 28.13
C CYS A 83 18.83 -5.25 29.25
N LYS A 84 19.67 -5.79 30.13
CA LYS A 84 19.23 -6.55 31.32
C LYS A 84 18.97 -5.68 32.56
N THR A 85 19.43 -4.43 32.52
CA THR A 85 19.40 -3.49 33.65
C THR A 85 18.22 -2.51 33.60
N GLY A 86 17.15 -2.84 32.87
CA GLY A 86 15.94 -2.01 32.81
C GLY A 86 16.05 -0.70 32.02
N CYS A 87 17.07 -0.48 31.21
CA CYS A 87 17.18 0.71 30.32
C CYS A 87 17.20 2.08 31.03
N SER A 88 17.68 2.16 32.28
CA SER A 88 17.70 3.41 33.06
C SER A 88 18.84 4.38 32.74
N SER A 89 19.85 3.97 31.94
CA SER A 89 21.05 4.75 31.69
C SER A 89 21.38 4.90 30.21
N ASN A 90 22.32 5.79 29.88
CA ASN A 90 22.83 6.01 28.52
C ASN A 90 23.61 4.81 27.93
N ARG A 91 23.68 3.67 28.64
CA ARG A 91 24.11 2.39 28.08
C ARG A 91 23.04 1.76 27.18
N CYS A 92 21.78 2.11 27.38
CA CYS A 92 20.70 1.70 26.48
C CYS A 92 20.84 2.46 25.15
N LYS A 93 20.88 1.71 24.03
CA LYS A 93 21.00 2.31 22.70
C LYS A 93 19.79 3.20 22.40
N CYS A 94 18.56 2.73 22.59
CA CYS A 94 17.34 3.52 22.38
C CYS A 94 17.39 4.88 23.09
N ARG A 95 17.87 4.89 24.34
CA ARG A 95 17.99 6.12 25.13
C ARG A 95 19.09 7.08 24.65
N LYS A 96 20.14 6.52 24.02
CA LYS A 96 21.29 7.26 23.49
C LYS A 96 21.04 7.75 22.06
N SER A 97 20.49 6.91 21.21
CA SER A 97 20.14 7.19 19.82
C SER A 97 18.65 7.50 19.73
N LYS A 98 18.31 8.79 19.62
CA LYS A 98 16.97 9.21 19.18
C LYS A 98 16.64 8.71 17.76
N SER A 99 17.61 8.14 17.03
CA SER A 99 17.47 7.65 15.66
C SER A 99 16.92 6.23 15.55
N ASP A 100 17.15 5.35 16.53
CA ASP A 100 16.83 3.91 16.41
C ASP A 100 15.49 3.56 17.08
N SER A 101 14.86 4.56 17.69
CA SER A 101 13.63 4.44 18.46
C SER A 101 12.84 5.72 18.32
N LYS A 102 11.51 5.61 18.11
CA LYS A 102 10.59 6.76 18.16
C LYS A 102 10.84 7.50 19.48
N ASP A 103 11.42 8.70 19.36
CA ASP A 103 11.73 9.62 20.46
C ASP A 103 12.68 9.12 21.56
N GLY A 104 13.47 8.09 21.30
CA GLY A 104 14.45 7.57 22.26
C GLY A 104 13.86 6.57 23.29
N PHE A 105 12.64 6.09 23.05
CA PHE A 105 11.98 5.10 23.90
C PHE A 105 12.19 3.67 23.41
N CYS A 106 12.17 2.70 24.32
CA CYS A 106 12.21 1.29 23.94
C CYS A 106 10.88 0.88 23.30
N GLY A 107 10.96 0.38 22.07
CA GLY A 107 9.82 -0.11 21.30
C GLY A 107 9.61 -1.62 21.35
N PRO A 108 8.63 -2.12 20.57
CA PRO A 108 8.31 -3.55 20.46
C PRO A 108 9.48 -4.43 20.01
N GLY A 109 10.45 -3.89 19.25
CA GLY A 109 11.66 -4.59 18.86
C GLY A 109 12.70 -4.78 19.97
N CYS A 110 12.52 -4.15 21.14
CA CYS A 110 13.43 -4.32 22.28
C CYS A 110 13.22 -5.66 23.00
N LYS A 111 14.33 -6.28 23.40
CA LYS A 111 14.40 -7.52 24.18
C LYS A 111 14.90 -7.28 25.61
N CYS A 112 14.71 -6.06 26.12
CA CYS A 112 15.14 -5.67 27.46
C CYS A 112 14.27 -6.30 28.56
N THR A 113 14.87 -6.51 29.73
CA THR A 113 14.18 -7.03 30.92
C THR A 113 13.89 -5.88 31.89
N ASN A 114 12.68 -5.84 32.46
CA ASN A 114 12.23 -4.81 33.41
C ASN A 114 12.47 -3.37 32.90
N CYS A 115 12.08 -3.10 31.64
CA CYS A 115 12.32 -1.83 30.99
C CYS A 115 11.57 -0.68 31.67
N VAL A 116 12.30 0.38 32.04
CA VAL A 116 11.72 1.64 32.53
C VAL A 116 11.67 2.73 31.46
N ASN A 117 12.20 2.45 30.26
CA ASN A 117 12.31 3.42 29.16
C ASN A 117 11.22 3.19 28.12
N LEU A 118 9.95 3.11 28.52
CA LEU A 118 8.81 2.91 27.62
C LEU A 118 8.15 4.27 27.32
N PRO A 119 7.52 4.46 26.16
CA PRO A 119 6.75 5.67 25.87
C PRO A 119 5.53 5.76 26.79
N ASP A 120 5.12 6.97 27.15
CA ASP A 120 3.90 7.19 27.94
C ASP A 120 2.67 6.78 27.13
N LYS A 121 1.72 6.08 27.76
CA LYS A 121 0.56 5.47 27.10
C LYS A 121 -0.38 6.48 26.41
N SER A 122 -0.24 7.77 26.69
CA SER A 122 -1.05 8.84 26.08
C SER A 122 -0.70 9.10 24.61
N ASP A 123 0.53 8.83 24.17
CA ASP A 123 1.02 9.26 22.85
C ASP A 123 0.78 8.23 21.74
N THR A 124 0.28 7.04 22.08
CA THR A 124 0.11 5.92 21.13
C THR A 124 -1.19 5.93 20.31
N LEU A 125 -2.10 6.89 20.53
CA LEU A 125 -3.44 6.89 19.90
C LEU A 125 -3.67 7.96 18.82
N LEU A 126 -2.67 8.78 18.49
CA LEU A 126 -2.91 10.00 17.69
C LEU A 126 -2.58 9.93 16.19
N ASP A 127 -2.16 8.78 15.64
CA ASP A 127 -1.65 8.72 14.26
C ASP A 127 -2.51 7.90 13.26
N ILE A 128 -3.74 7.54 13.66
CA ILE A 128 -4.78 7.08 12.72
C ILE A 128 -5.94 8.05 12.81
N SER A 129 -5.67 9.32 12.50
CA SER A 129 -6.73 10.25 12.16
C SER A 129 -7.22 9.89 10.75
N LEU A 130 -8.13 8.92 10.67
CA LEU A 130 -9.07 8.81 9.56
C LEU A 130 -9.84 10.13 9.50
N SER A 131 -9.38 11.06 8.67
CA SER A 131 -10.22 12.16 8.20
C SER A 131 -11.22 11.57 7.21
N ASP A 132 -12.18 10.81 7.74
CA ASP A 132 -13.40 10.40 7.05
C ASP A 132 -14.31 11.62 6.95
N GLU A 133 -14.04 12.49 5.98
CA GLU A 133 -15.12 13.24 5.34
C GLU A 133 -15.75 12.32 4.30
N ILE A 134 -16.45 11.29 4.78
CA ILE A 134 -17.42 10.54 3.97
C ILE A 134 -18.61 11.49 3.85
N SER A 135 -18.68 12.21 2.74
CA SER A 135 -19.91 12.90 2.35
C SER A 135 -20.99 11.84 2.19
N ASP A 136 -22.06 11.94 2.98
CA ASP A 136 -23.28 11.16 2.83
C ASP A 136 -23.79 11.28 1.38
N VAL A 137 -23.49 10.28 0.55
CA VAL A 137 -24.12 10.12 -0.76
C VAL A 137 -25.46 9.44 -0.47
N GLU A 138 -26.53 10.23 -0.48
CA GLU A 138 -27.89 9.69 -0.55
C GLU A 138 -28.02 8.96 -1.89
N ILE A 139 -28.00 7.62 -1.83
CA ILE A 139 -28.33 6.77 -2.97
C ILE A 139 -29.86 6.74 -3.03
N ASP A 140 -30.43 7.52 -3.95
CA ASP A 140 -31.83 7.39 -4.36
C ASP A 140 -31.97 6.07 -5.12
N ASP A 141 -32.51 5.08 -4.41
CA ASP A 141 -32.80 3.73 -4.91
C ASP A 141 -34.20 3.75 -5.54
N ASP A 142 -34.34 4.39 -6.71
CA ASP A 142 -35.55 4.32 -7.52
C ASP A 142 -35.56 2.96 -8.26
N HIS A 143 -36.06 1.95 -7.55
CA HIS A 143 -36.46 0.65 -8.08
C HIS A 143 -37.79 0.79 -8.84
N ASP A 144 -37.71 1.03 -10.16
CA ASP A 144 -38.80 0.72 -11.08
C ASP A 144 -38.62 -0.72 -11.59
N ASP A 145 -39.37 -1.61 -10.95
CA ASP A 145 -39.71 -2.97 -11.39
C ASP A 145 -40.49 -2.89 -12.71
N ASP A 146 -39.90 -3.30 -13.82
CA ASP A 146 -40.65 -3.80 -14.98
C ASP A 146 -39.97 -5.05 -15.52
N ASN A 147 -40.53 -6.19 -15.11
CA ASN A 147 -40.41 -7.48 -15.76
C ASN A 147 -40.82 -7.37 -17.22
N ASP A 148 -39.94 -7.76 -18.13
CA ASP A 148 -40.37 -8.41 -19.37
C ASP A 148 -39.44 -9.59 -19.67
N ASP A 149 -40.03 -10.78 -19.50
CA ASP A 149 -39.51 -12.10 -19.86
C ASP A 149 -39.07 -12.13 -21.33
N VAL A 150 -37.79 -12.42 -21.57
CA VAL A 150 -37.34 -12.98 -22.85
C VAL A 150 -36.43 -14.19 -22.58
N ASP A 151 -37.04 -15.37 -22.68
CA ASP A 151 -36.38 -16.66 -22.85
C ASP A 151 -35.50 -16.65 -24.12
N ASP A 152 -34.19 -16.86 -23.98
CA ASP A 152 -33.41 -17.54 -25.03
C ASP A 152 -32.19 -18.28 -24.43
N PRO A 153 -32.05 -19.60 -24.62
CA PRO A 153 -30.97 -20.39 -24.06
C PRO A 153 -29.78 -20.52 -25.03
N ALA A 154 -28.63 -20.82 -24.43
CA ALA A 154 -27.38 -21.31 -25.04
C ALA A 154 -26.36 -20.25 -25.49
N GLU A 155 -25.30 -20.10 -24.69
CA GLU A 155 -23.96 -20.63 -25.00
C GLU A 155 -22.98 -20.14 -23.92
N ALA A 156 -22.82 -20.95 -22.87
CA ALA A 156 -21.75 -20.76 -21.90
C ALA A 156 -20.42 -21.26 -22.50
N HIS A 157 -19.81 -20.45 -23.37
CA HIS A 157 -18.39 -20.60 -23.67
C HIS A 157 -17.59 -19.87 -22.58
N LEU A 158 -17.25 -20.61 -21.53
CA LEU A 158 -16.21 -20.26 -20.56
C LEU A 158 -14.90 -20.00 -21.31
N PHE A 159 -14.64 -18.72 -21.60
CA PHE A 159 -13.35 -18.22 -22.01
C PHE A 159 -12.40 -18.37 -20.82
N SER A 160 -11.53 -19.38 -20.86
CA SER A 160 -10.45 -19.53 -19.89
C SER A 160 -9.36 -18.49 -20.22
N ASP A 161 -9.43 -17.31 -19.58
CA ASP A 161 -8.46 -16.21 -19.69
C ASP A 161 -7.09 -16.50 -19.01
N LEU A 162 -6.59 -17.74 -19.09
CA LEU A 162 -5.35 -18.14 -18.42
C LEU A 162 -4.24 -18.69 -19.31
N ASP A 163 -4.29 -18.46 -20.64
CA ASP A 163 -3.20 -18.88 -21.56
C ASP A 163 -2.65 -17.75 -22.44
N MET A 164 -2.94 -16.47 -22.13
CA MET A 164 -2.46 -15.32 -22.93
C MET A 164 -1.17 -14.66 -22.40
N PHE A 165 -0.30 -15.42 -21.74
CA PHE A 165 1.01 -14.91 -21.26
C PHE A 165 2.15 -15.90 -21.52
N TYR A 166 2.24 -16.49 -22.71
CA TYR A 166 3.44 -17.25 -23.06
C TYR A 166 3.75 -17.32 -24.56
N LEU A 167 3.80 -16.19 -25.27
CA LEU A 167 4.48 -16.12 -26.57
C LEU A 167 5.11 -14.74 -26.79
N ALA A 168 6.28 -14.52 -26.17
CA ALA A 168 7.23 -13.51 -26.62
C ALA A 168 8.65 -13.87 -26.17
N SER A 169 9.20 -14.98 -26.68
CA SER A 169 10.64 -15.22 -26.61
C SER A 169 11.13 -16.23 -27.65
N GLU A 170 10.80 -16.04 -28.93
CA GLU A 170 11.60 -16.61 -30.02
C GLU A 170 11.62 -15.60 -31.17
N ASP A 171 12.71 -14.83 -31.24
CA ASP A 171 13.42 -14.38 -32.45
C ASP A 171 14.22 -13.10 -32.16
N LEU A 172 15.46 -13.30 -31.72
CA LEU A 172 16.64 -12.49 -32.07
C LEU A 172 17.93 -13.17 -31.57
#